data_AF-A0A0W0WS00-F1
#
_entry.id   AF-A0A0W0WS00-F1
#
_cell.length_a   1.000
_cell.length_b   1.000
_cell.length_c   1.000
_cell.angle_alpha   90.00
_cell.angle_beta   90.00
_cell.angle_gamma   90.00
#
_symmetry.space_group_name_H-M   'P 1'
#
loop_
_entity.id
_entity.type
_entity.pdbx_description
1 polymer ?
#
loop_
_entity_poly.entity_id
_entity_poly.type
_entity_poly.pdbx_seq_one_letter_code
_entity_poly.pdbx_strand_id
1 'polypeptide(L)'
;MQTKFEQEPSLRSAHSTEYLKLIAQLITSVFLFYDQTATSKISPIVQGSMGLLLHGVDFPKSENPADIDIVVAQQEMAQRMMFVLADKLKTEGSIYQIQACESIGPKVVYDFDIIDTSGKHPDLKIQLLNKEDFGLSHVSAVEKEGIPVLPAREAFISLEARIEQAGSRKKDKYAYFTLLDIYGEEYIKDSYFITTGKSRELKDYLELSMVERHRLRDTEEAPTRRRAGRRHPPIQNDLVTVPTIRTQQTTSYSHPNPMKVSQQSMFKSTSPHKQEDGTKEQSQLSVSSPKAS
;
A
#
# COMPACT_ATOMS: atom_id res chain seq x y z
N MET A 1 -27.67 14.66 -42.45
CA MET A 1 -27.08 13.51 -41.74
C MET A 1 -25.70 13.94 -41.27
N GLN A 2 -25.53 14.17 -39.96
CA GLN A 2 -24.24 14.53 -39.36
C GLN A 2 -23.47 13.23 -39.10
N THR A 3 -22.31 13.07 -39.74
CA THR A 3 -21.34 12.04 -39.39
C THR A 3 -20.70 12.42 -38.06
N LYS A 4 -21.04 11.67 -36.99
CA LYS A 4 -20.26 11.64 -35.76
C LYS A 4 -18.87 11.16 -36.13
N PHE A 5 -17.88 12.04 -36.02
CA PHE A 5 -16.49 11.60 -35.91
C PHE A 5 -16.38 10.87 -34.57
N GLU A 6 -16.29 9.55 -34.63
CA GLU A 6 -15.76 8.76 -33.54
C GLU A 6 -14.31 9.25 -33.33
N GLN A 7 -14.09 10.00 -32.25
CA GLN A 7 -12.75 10.23 -31.75
C GLN A 7 -12.19 8.85 -31.37
N GLU A 8 -11.23 8.37 -32.16
CA GLU A 8 -10.37 7.26 -31.74
C GLU A 8 -9.84 7.60 -30.33
N PRO A 9 -9.80 6.63 -29.40
CA PRO A 9 -9.19 6.85 -28.09
C PRO A 9 -7.76 7.30 -28.34
N SER A 10 -7.45 8.55 -27.98
CA SER A 10 -6.11 9.10 -28.11
C SER A 10 -5.16 8.09 -27.48
N LEU A 11 -4.24 7.52 -28.26
CA LEU A 11 -3.14 6.72 -27.72
C LEU A 11 -2.51 7.57 -26.61
N ARG A 12 -2.76 7.21 -25.34
CA ARG A 12 -2.09 7.87 -24.23
C ARG A 12 -0.60 7.66 -24.47
N SER A 13 0.11 8.74 -24.74
CA SER A 13 1.56 8.72 -24.82
C SER A 13 2.08 8.08 -23.54
N ALA A 14 2.77 6.95 -23.64
CA ALA A 14 3.35 6.32 -22.46
C ALA A 14 4.40 7.24 -21.83
N HIS A 15 4.47 7.27 -20.50
CA HIS A 15 5.47 8.08 -19.80
C HIS A 15 6.88 7.53 -20.05
N SER A 16 7.88 8.41 -20.16
CA SER A 16 9.27 7.96 -20.17
C SER A 16 9.68 7.51 -18.77
N THR A 17 10.57 6.52 -18.70
CA THR A 17 11.10 6.02 -17.43
C THR A 17 11.76 7.13 -16.61
N GLU A 18 12.51 8.02 -17.27
CA GLU A 18 13.15 9.17 -16.62
C GLU A 18 12.14 10.14 -16.00
N TYR A 19 11.01 10.39 -16.67
CA TYR A 19 9.96 11.23 -16.12
C TYR A 19 9.30 10.59 -14.90
N LEU A 20 9.00 9.29 -14.96
CA LEU A 20 8.45 8.55 -13.83
C LEU A 20 9.39 8.57 -12.61
N LYS A 21 10.70 8.37 -12.84
CA LYS A 21 11.73 8.45 -11.79
C LYS A 21 11.81 9.83 -11.17
N LEU A 22 11.84 10.88 -12.00
CA LEU A 22 11.88 12.27 -11.55
C LEU A 22 10.70 12.58 -10.60
N ILE A 23 9.48 12.24 -11.01
CA ILE A 23 8.29 12.53 -10.19
C ILE A 23 8.25 11.66 -8.93
N ALA A 24 8.59 10.37 -9.02
CA ALA A 24 8.69 9.49 -7.85
C ALA A 24 9.70 10.04 -6.82
N GLN A 25 10.88 10.47 -7.27
CA GLN A 25 11.90 11.03 -6.41
C GLN A 25 11.44 12.36 -5.80
N LEU A 26 10.85 13.26 -6.58
CA LEU A 26 10.31 14.53 -6.10
C LEU A 26 9.34 14.29 -4.92
N ILE A 27 8.31 13.47 -5.13
CA ILE A 27 7.27 13.24 -4.14
C ILE A 27 7.82 12.52 -2.91
N THR A 28 8.59 11.45 -3.10
CA THR A 28 9.13 10.68 -1.97
C THR A 28 10.15 11.48 -1.16
N SER A 29 10.93 12.37 -1.79
CA SER A 29 11.87 13.24 -1.09
C SER A 29 11.18 14.21 -0.12
N VAL A 30 10.00 14.72 -0.47
CA VAL A 30 9.20 15.60 0.41
C VAL A 30 8.76 14.83 1.66
N PHE A 31 8.28 13.60 1.50
CA PHE A 31 7.89 12.75 2.62
C PHE A 31 9.10 12.35 3.48
N LEU A 32 10.22 11.98 2.86
CA LEU A 32 11.44 11.63 3.58
C LEU A 32 12.01 12.84 4.35
N PHE A 33 11.92 14.04 3.80
CA PHE A 33 12.31 15.27 4.48
C PHE A 33 11.46 15.51 5.74
N TYR A 34 10.14 15.35 5.63
CA TYR A 34 9.25 15.42 6.80
C TYR A 34 9.63 14.37 7.87
N ASP A 35 9.89 13.13 7.45
CA ASP A 35 10.22 12.01 8.33
C ASP A 35 11.51 12.18 9.15
N GLN A 36 12.41 13.08 8.75
CA GLN A 36 13.65 13.36 9.49
C GLN A 36 13.38 14.02 10.84
N THR A 37 12.27 14.74 10.96
CA THR A 37 11.93 15.52 12.16
C THR A 37 10.63 15.08 12.83
N ALA A 38 9.81 14.31 12.12
CA ALA A 38 8.53 13.84 12.61
C ALA A 38 8.66 12.67 13.61
N THR A 39 7.83 12.70 14.66
CA THR A 39 7.65 11.58 15.59
C THR A 39 6.90 10.42 14.93
N SER A 40 5.86 10.73 14.16
CA SER A 40 5.09 9.76 13.35
C SER A 40 5.48 9.90 11.89
N LYS A 41 6.15 8.88 11.35
CA LYS A 41 6.72 8.87 10.00
C LYS A 41 5.71 8.44 8.95
N ILE A 42 5.75 9.07 7.78
CA ILE A 42 5.04 8.67 6.56
C ILE A 42 5.63 7.38 5.99
N SER A 43 6.96 7.22 6.01
CA SER A 43 7.69 6.04 5.54
C SER A 43 7.25 5.58 4.14
N PRO A 44 7.44 6.41 3.11
CA PRO A 44 6.96 6.14 1.77
C PRO A 44 7.69 4.94 1.14
N ILE A 45 6.95 4.14 0.37
CA ILE A 45 7.48 3.02 -0.40
C ILE A 45 6.79 3.00 -1.77
N VAL A 46 7.56 3.20 -2.83
CA VAL A 46 7.09 3.05 -4.21
C VAL A 46 6.88 1.57 -4.53
N GLN A 47 5.71 1.23 -5.06
CA GLN A 47 5.36 -0.13 -5.46
C GLN A 47 4.74 -0.18 -6.86
N GLY A 48 4.09 -1.30 -7.19
CA GLY A 48 3.42 -1.48 -8.47
C GLY A 48 4.38 -1.49 -9.66
N SER A 49 3.89 -1.06 -10.83
CA SER A 49 4.69 -1.10 -12.06
C SER A 49 5.93 -0.20 -11.98
N MET A 50 5.82 0.93 -11.26
CA MET A 50 6.97 1.83 -11.04
C MET A 50 8.04 1.20 -10.14
N GLY A 51 7.63 0.52 -9.05
CA GLY A 51 8.57 -0.22 -8.22
C GLY A 51 9.28 -1.33 -8.99
N LEU A 52 8.57 -2.03 -9.88
CA LEU A 52 9.14 -3.07 -10.74
C LEU A 52 10.18 -2.52 -11.74
N LEU A 53 9.94 -1.34 -12.33
CA LEU A 53 10.93 -0.65 -13.15
C LEU A 53 12.23 -0.39 -12.39
N LEU A 54 12.13 0.10 -11.15
CA LEU A 54 13.29 0.37 -10.28
C LEU A 54 14.03 -0.92 -9.86
N HIS A 55 13.39 -2.08 -10.01
CA HIS A 55 14.02 -3.39 -9.84
C HIS A 55 14.65 -3.96 -11.13
N GLY A 56 14.59 -3.23 -12.25
CA GLY A 56 15.18 -3.62 -13.52
C GLY A 56 14.21 -4.26 -14.52
N VAL A 57 12.90 -4.19 -14.26
CA VAL A 57 11.89 -4.62 -15.24
C VAL A 57 11.74 -3.57 -16.33
N ASP A 58 12.39 -3.78 -17.47
CA ASP A 58 12.28 -2.90 -18.64
C ASP A 58 11.01 -3.21 -19.44
N PHE A 59 9.89 -2.60 -19.06
CA PHE A 59 8.64 -2.80 -19.77
C PHE A 59 8.76 -2.35 -21.24
N PRO A 60 8.11 -3.04 -22.19
CA PRO A 60 7.91 -2.49 -23.52
C PRO A 60 7.30 -1.08 -23.42
N LYS A 61 7.75 -0.12 -24.24
CA LYS A 61 7.36 1.30 -24.09
C LYS A 61 5.84 1.53 -23.99
N SER A 62 5.02 0.74 -24.69
CA SER A 62 3.56 0.83 -24.64
C SER A 62 2.94 0.34 -23.32
N GLU A 63 3.72 -0.32 -22.48
CA GLU A 63 3.34 -0.94 -21.20
C GLU A 63 3.97 -0.24 -19.99
N ASN A 64 4.68 0.88 -20.21
CA ASN A 64 5.20 1.70 -19.12
C ASN A 64 4.07 2.10 -18.15
N PRO A 65 4.38 2.28 -16.86
CA PRO A 65 3.38 2.66 -15.86
C PRO A 65 2.63 3.93 -16.27
N ALA A 66 1.32 3.91 -16.06
CA ALA A 66 0.45 5.08 -16.23
C ALA A 66 0.30 5.87 -14.93
N ASP A 67 0.83 5.31 -13.83
CA ASP A 67 0.65 5.75 -12.46
C ASP A 67 1.88 5.42 -11.61
N ILE A 68 2.01 6.10 -10.47
CA ILE A 68 2.96 5.78 -9.40
C ILE A 68 2.19 5.46 -8.13
N ASP A 69 2.32 4.21 -7.68
CA ASP A 69 1.76 3.73 -6.42
C ASP A 69 2.75 3.96 -5.29
N ILE A 70 2.35 4.68 -4.24
CA ILE A 70 3.16 4.94 -3.05
C ILE A 70 2.38 4.46 -1.83
N VAL A 71 2.87 3.41 -1.16
CA VAL A 71 2.33 3.02 0.16
C VAL A 71 3.00 3.82 1.26
N VAL A 72 2.20 4.23 2.24
CA VAL A 72 2.62 5.09 3.34
C VAL A 72 2.00 4.61 4.65
N ALA A 73 2.72 4.77 5.76
CA ALA A 73 2.26 4.44 7.11
C ALA A 73 1.30 5.47 7.70
N GLN A 74 1.34 6.73 7.22
CA GLN A 74 0.49 7.83 7.69
C GLN A 74 -0.19 8.51 6.50
N GLN A 75 -1.23 7.87 5.97
CA GLN A 75 -1.85 8.25 4.70
C GLN A 75 -2.45 9.66 4.70
N GLU A 76 -3.16 10.04 5.75
CA GLU A 76 -3.72 11.40 5.88
C GLU A 76 -2.62 12.48 5.94
N MET A 77 -1.50 12.19 6.61
CA MET A 77 -0.38 13.12 6.68
C MET A 77 0.30 13.26 5.31
N ALA A 78 0.49 12.16 4.59
CA ALA A 78 1.00 12.18 3.22
C ALA A 78 0.08 12.99 2.29
N GLN A 79 -1.24 12.85 2.42
CA GLN A 79 -2.22 13.65 1.68
C GLN A 79 -2.06 15.15 1.97
N ARG A 80 -1.94 15.55 3.25
CA ARG A 80 -1.71 16.94 3.63
C ARG A 80 -0.41 17.49 3.05
N MET A 81 0.66 16.69 3.04
CA MET A 81 1.93 17.06 2.44
C MET A 81 1.84 17.25 0.92
N MET A 82 1.04 16.44 0.22
CA MET A 82 0.75 16.65 -1.20
C MET A 82 0.05 17.98 -1.45
N PHE A 83 -0.92 18.39 -0.61
CA PHE A 83 -1.56 19.70 -0.74
C PHE A 83 -0.60 20.86 -0.49
N VAL A 84 0.30 20.74 0.50
CA VAL A 84 1.34 21.76 0.75
C VAL A 84 2.30 21.85 -0.44
N LEU A 85 2.71 20.70 -1.00
CA LEU A 85 3.54 20.66 -2.20
C LEU A 85 2.82 21.31 -3.39
N ALA A 86 1.53 21.04 -3.59
CA ALA A 86 0.73 21.64 -4.65
C ALA A 86 0.71 23.17 -4.57
N ASP A 87 0.46 23.73 -3.38
CA ASP A 87 0.45 25.17 -3.14
C ASP A 87 1.83 25.80 -3.35
N LYS A 88 2.89 25.11 -2.90
CA LYS A 88 4.27 25.55 -3.06
C LYS A 88 4.68 25.62 -4.53
N LEU A 89 4.41 24.56 -5.30
CA LEU A 89 4.71 24.50 -6.73
C LEU A 89 3.96 25.59 -7.51
N LYS A 90 2.70 25.84 -7.16
CA LYS A 90 1.91 26.93 -7.75
C LYS A 90 2.50 28.30 -7.43
N THR A 91 2.83 28.56 -6.17
CA THR A 91 3.36 29.84 -5.70
C THR A 91 4.72 30.15 -6.32
N GLU A 92 5.55 29.14 -6.58
CA GLU A 92 6.88 29.31 -7.20
C GLU A 92 6.84 29.35 -8.73
N GLY A 93 5.67 29.22 -9.36
CA GLY A 93 5.54 29.20 -10.81
C GLY A 93 6.21 27.97 -11.45
N SER A 94 6.20 26.84 -10.75
CA SER A 94 6.71 25.56 -11.27
C SER A 94 5.96 25.15 -12.53
N ILE A 95 6.66 24.46 -13.44
CA ILE A 95 6.05 23.81 -14.60
C ILE A 95 5.20 22.58 -14.21
N TYR A 96 5.32 22.11 -12.97
CA TYR A 96 4.52 21.01 -12.44
C TYR A 96 3.41 21.54 -11.54
N GLN A 97 2.19 21.08 -11.78
CA GLN A 97 1.04 21.33 -10.92
C GLN A 97 0.51 20.02 -10.35
N ILE A 98 -0.05 20.07 -9.15
CA ILE A 98 -0.66 18.91 -8.50
C ILE A 98 -2.14 19.23 -8.26
N GLN A 99 -3.02 18.33 -8.71
CA GLN A 99 -4.45 18.42 -8.48
C GLN A 99 -4.93 17.16 -7.78
N ALA A 100 -5.71 17.31 -6.71
CA ALA A 100 -6.36 16.16 -6.09
C ALA A 100 -7.56 15.73 -6.93
N CYS A 101 -7.70 14.43 -7.16
CA CYS A 101 -8.85 13.87 -7.85
C CYS A 101 -9.93 13.49 -6.83
N GLU A 102 -11.20 13.67 -7.18
CA GLU A 102 -12.28 13.05 -6.40
C GLU A 102 -12.16 11.52 -6.52
N SER A 103 -11.79 10.86 -5.42
CA SER A 103 -11.79 9.39 -5.36
C SER A 103 -13.23 8.89 -5.48
N ILE A 104 -13.55 8.27 -6.62
CA ILE A 104 -14.79 7.50 -6.82
C ILE A 104 -14.67 6.09 -6.16
N GLY A 105 -13.49 5.74 -5.64
CA GLY A 105 -13.19 4.47 -4.98
C GLY A 105 -13.45 4.46 -3.47
N PRO A 106 -13.24 3.30 -2.80
CA PRO A 106 -13.25 3.23 -1.34
C PRO A 106 -12.24 4.24 -0.77
N LYS A 107 -12.50 4.78 0.44
CA LYS A 107 -11.71 5.83 1.14
C LYS A 107 -10.24 5.47 1.44
N VAL A 108 -9.75 4.39 0.86
CA VAL A 108 -8.46 3.73 1.08
C VAL A 108 -7.36 4.27 0.14
N VAL A 109 -7.72 5.07 -0.87
CA VAL A 109 -6.77 5.60 -1.86
C VAL A 109 -6.97 7.11 -2.02
N TYR A 110 -5.87 7.86 -2.00
CA TYR A 110 -5.88 9.26 -2.43
C TYR A 110 -5.18 9.39 -3.78
N ASP A 111 -5.92 9.86 -4.77
CA ASP A 111 -5.43 10.09 -6.12
C ASP A 111 -5.05 11.56 -6.33
N PHE A 112 -3.91 11.78 -6.97
CA PHE A 112 -3.46 13.08 -7.43
C PHE A 112 -3.01 13.01 -8.88
N ASP A 113 -3.31 14.04 -9.66
CA ASP A 113 -2.76 14.22 -11.00
C ASP A 113 -1.60 15.22 -10.96
N ILE A 114 -0.48 14.85 -11.56
CA ILE A 114 0.68 15.70 -11.80
C ILE A 114 0.61 16.17 -13.25
N ILE A 115 0.42 17.47 -13.42
CA ILE A 115 0.26 18.12 -14.72
C ILE A 115 1.56 18.84 -15.07
N ASP A 116 2.13 18.53 -16.22
CA ASP A 116 3.27 19.25 -16.80
C ASP A 116 2.77 20.37 -17.73
N THR A 117 2.79 21.60 -17.24
CA THR A 117 2.32 22.78 -17.98
C THR A 117 3.21 23.14 -19.16
N SER A 118 4.40 22.54 -19.28
CA SER A 118 5.24 22.70 -20.48
C SER A 118 4.76 21.86 -21.66
N GLY A 119 3.88 20.88 -21.44
CA GLY A 119 3.34 19.99 -22.45
C GLY A 119 4.34 18.95 -22.97
N LYS A 120 5.49 18.78 -22.32
CA LYS A 120 6.51 17.78 -22.71
C LYS A 120 6.13 16.38 -22.28
N HIS A 121 5.43 16.25 -21.16
CA HIS A 121 5.02 14.97 -20.59
C HIS A 121 3.49 14.89 -20.45
N PRO A 122 2.90 13.69 -20.59
CA PRO A 122 1.50 13.49 -20.27
C PRO A 122 1.27 13.61 -18.76
N ASP A 123 0.03 13.93 -18.39
CA ASP A 123 -0.42 13.97 -17.00
C ASP A 123 -0.22 12.61 -16.33
N LEU A 124 0.37 12.62 -15.13
CA LEU A 124 0.74 11.41 -14.40
C LEU A 124 -0.06 11.29 -13.11
N LYS A 125 -0.68 10.13 -12.90
CA LYS A 125 -1.40 9.84 -11.66
C LYS A 125 -0.47 9.34 -10.57
N ILE A 126 -0.68 9.83 -9.35
CA ILE A 126 -0.05 9.35 -8.12
C ILE A 126 -1.13 8.81 -7.20
N GLN A 127 -0.93 7.59 -6.70
CA GLN A 127 -1.83 6.96 -5.75
C GLN A 127 -1.14 6.81 -4.40
N LEU A 128 -1.70 7.45 -3.37
CA LEU A 128 -1.26 7.24 -1.99
C LEU A 128 -2.12 6.16 -1.35
N LEU A 129 -1.46 5.13 -0.84
CA LEU A 129 -2.08 3.91 -0.33
C LEU A 129 -1.67 3.70 1.13
N ASN A 130 -2.56 3.24 1.99
CA ASN A 130 -2.19 2.89 3.36
C ASN A 130 -1.43 1.56 3.38
N LYS A 131 -0.25 1.55 3.99
CA LYS A 131 0.63 0.38 4.11
C LYS A 131 -0.03 -0.81 4.83
N GLU A 132 -0.93 -0.55 5.78
CA GLU A 132 -1.62 -1.60 6.54
C GLU A 132 -2.60 -2.39 5.68
N ASP A 133 -3.30 -1.72 4.76
CA ASP A 133 -4.31 -2.34 3.88
C ASP A 133 -3.69 -3.34 2.90
N PHE A 134 -2.37 -3.26 2.70
CA PHE A 134 -1.59 -4.17 1.85
C PHE A 134 -0.79 -5.20 2.66
N GLY A 135 -0.97 -5.26 4.00
CA GLY A 135 -0.23 -6.19 4.86
C GLY A 135 1.27 -5.88 4.94
N LEU A 136 1.66 -4.64 4.63
CA LEU A 136 3.07 -4.24 4.53
C LEU A 136 3.59 -3.57 5.80
N SER A 137 2.84 -3.57 6.91
CA SER A 137 3.17 -2.80 8.14
C SER A 137 4.60 -3.00 8.66
N HIS A 138 5.16 -4.20 8.48
CA HIS A 138 6.52 -4.55 8.94
C HIS A 138 7.60 -4.44 7.85
N VAL A 139 7.22 -4.13 6.61
CA VAL A 139 8.15 -4.06 5.48
C VAL A 139 8.85 -2.71 5.47
N SER A 140 10.18 -2.72 5.42
CA SER A 140 10.99 -1.52 5.20
C SER A 140 11.33 -1.37 3.72
N ALA A 141 11.39 -0.13 3.24
CA ALA A 141 11.81 0.14 1.87
C ALA A 141 13.28 -0.22 1.65
N VAL A 142 13.64 -0.54 0.41
CA VAL A 142 15.02 -0.51 -0.07
C VAL A 142 15.22 0.72 -0.94
N GLU A 143 16.40 1.32 -0.91
CA GLU A 143 16.69 2.48 -1.75
C GLU A 143 17.16 2.02 -3.15
N LYS A 144 16.56 2.60 -4.19
CA LYS A 144 16.97 2.45 -5.59
C LYS A 144 16.97 3.83 -6.24
N GLU A 145 18.14 4.27 -6.69
CA GLU A 145 18.29 5.59 -7.34
C GLU A 145 17.77 6.76 -6.47
N GLY A 146 17.94 6.69 -5.14
CA GLY A 146 17.44 7.69 -4.19
C GLY A 146 15.92 7.64 -3.95
N ILE A 147 15.23 6.62 -4.48
CA ILE A 147 13.79 6.40 -4.30
C ILE A 147 13.61 5.22 -3.32
N PRO A 148 12.74 5.34 -2.29
CA PRO A 148 12.40 4.22 -1.44
C PRO A 148 11.40 3.31 -2.15
N VAL A 149 11.78 2.05 -2.36
CA VAL A 149 11.04 1.06 -3.17
C VAL A 149 10.68 -0.17 -2.34
N LEU A 150 9.55 -0.80 -2.65
CA LEU A 150 9.15 -2.07 -2.07
C LEU A 150 10.21 -3.12 -2.41
N PRO A 151 10.79 -3.85 -1.44
CA PRO A 151 11.88 -4.76 -1.77
C PRO A 151 11.45 -5.85 -2.75
N ALA A 152 12.40 -6.36 -3.53
CA ALA A 152 12.14 -7.23 -4.68
C ALA A 152 11.32 -8.46 -4.30
N ARG A 153 11.62 -9.06 -3.14
CA ARG A 153 10.89 -10.20 -2.57
C ARG A 153 9.41 -9.89 -2.36
N GLU A 154 9.09 -8.78 -1.69
CA GLU A 154 7.72 -8.36 -1.43
C GLU A 154 7.00 -7.94 -2.72
N ALA A 155 7.70 -7.27 -3.64
CA ALA A 155 7.18 -6.93 -4.95
C ALA A 155 6.81 -8.19 -5.76
N PHE A 156 7.66 -9.23 -5.72
CA PHE A 156 7.40 -10.51 -6.35
C PHE A 156 6.19 -11.23 -5.75
N ILE A 157 6.10 -11.30 -4.41
CA ILE A 157 4.96 -11.92 -3.72
C ILE A 157 3.65 -11.18 -4.06
N SER A 158 3.69 -9.85 -4.06
CA SER A 158 2.54 -9.01 -4.44
C SER A 158 2.09 -9.26 -5.88
N LEU A 159 3.05 -9.34 -6.82
CA LEU A 159 2.78 -9.61 -8.23
C LEU A 159 2.18 -11.01 -8.43
N GLU A 160 2.71 -12.02 -7.73
CA GLU A 160 2.20 -13.39 -7.80
C GLU A 160 0.76 -13.48 -7.27
N ALA A 161 0.48 -12.87 -6.11
CA ALA A 161 -0.88 -12.81 -5.56
C ALA A 161 -1.86 -12.15 -6.53
N ARG A 162 -1.44 -11.08 -7.21
CA ARG A 162 -2.23 -10.41 -8.25
C ARG A 162 -2.51 -11.33 -9.44
N ILE A 163 -1.49 -12.03 -9.95
CA ILE A 163 -1.63 -12.97 -11.08
C ILE A 163 -2.60 -14.10 -10.71
N GLU A 164 -2.52 -14.61 -9.47
CA GLU A 164 -3.42 -15.67 -8.98
C GLU A 164 -4.88 -15.20 -8.83
N GLN A 165 -5.10 -13.96 -8.39
CA GLN A 165 -6.45 -13.44 -8.10
C GLN A 165 -7.14 -12.79 -9.30
N ALA A 166 -6.43 -11.92 -10.02
CA ALA A 166 -6.96 -11.09 -11.09
C ALA A 166 -6.64 -11.63 -12.50
N GLY A 167 -5.88 -12.72 -12.57
CA GLY A 167 -5.37 -13.28 -13.82
C GLY A 167 -4.08 -12.60 -14.30
N SER A 168 -3.47 -13.22 -15.30
CA SER A 168 -2.15 -12.83 -15.81
C SER A 168 -2.29 -11.83 -16.97
N ARG A 169 -2.21 -10.53 -16.69
CA ARG A 169 -2.01 -9.55 -17.78
C ARG A 169 -0.63 -9.74 -18.38
N LYS A 170 -0.47 -9.43 -19.67
CA LYS A 170 0.81 -9.59 -20.39
C LYS A 170 1.97 -8.90 -19.66
N LYS A 171 1.78 -7.66 -19.20
CA LYS A 171 2.79 -6.92 -18.44
C LYS A 171 3.14 -7.54 -17.08
N ASP A 172 2.15 -8.11 -16.39
CA ASP A 172 2.37 -8.74 -15.08
C ASP A 172 3.20 -10.01 -15.25
N LYS A 173 2.89 -10.80 -16.28
CA LYS A 173 3.67 -11.98 -16.67
C LYS A 173 5.10 -11.63 -17.06
N TYR A 174 5.25 -10.59 -17.88
CA TYR A 174 6.55 -10.09 -18.29
C TYR A 174 7.39 -9.72 -17.06
N ALA A 175 6.84 -8.91 -16.15
CA ALA A 175 7.52 -8.53 -14.92
C ALA A 175 7.87 -9.72 -14.03
N TYR A 176 6.96 -10.71 -13.94
CA TYR A 176 7.16 -11.90 -13.11
C TYR A 176 8.41 -12.66 -13.55
N PHE A 177 8.51 -13.00 -14.83
CA PHE A 177 9.67 -13.73 -15.34
C PHE A 177 10.94 -12.90 -15.33
N THR A 178 10.87 -11.60 -15.62
CA THR A 178 12.03 -10.72 -15.52
C THR A 178 12.56 -10.65 -14.09
N LEU A 179 11.69 -10.58 -13.07
CA LEU A 179 12.14 -10.65 -11.67
C LEU A 179 12.78 -11.99 -11.32
N LEU A 180 12.29 -13.11 -11.89
CA LEU A 180 12.92 -14.41 -11.69
C LEU A 180 14.31 -14.48 -12.31
N ASP A 181 14.50 -13.90 -13.50
CA ASP A 181 15.81 -13.84 -14.14
C ASP A 181 16.80 -12.96 -13.36
N ILE A 182 16.33 -11.89 -12.69
CA ILE A 182 17.19 -10.97 -11.92
C ILE A 182 17.47 -11.49 -10.51
N TYR A 183 16.44 -11.95 -9.78
CA TYR A 183 16.52 -12.25 -8.34
C TYR A 183 16.30 -13.73 -8.00
N GLY A 184 16.08 -14.61 -8.98
CA GLY A 184 15.72 -16.01 -8.72
C GLY A 184 16.71 -16.75 -7.82
N GLU A 185 18.01 -16.51 -7.99
CA GLU A 185 19.08 -17.10 -7.17
C GLU A 185 19.03 -16.68 -5.69
N GLU A 186 18.50 -15.48 -5.41
CA GLU A 186 18.26 -15.01 -4.05
C GLU A 186 16.97 -15.63 -3.52
N TYR A 187 15.91 -15.68 -4.33
CA TYR A 187 14.62 -16.24 -3.95
C TYR A 187 14.70 -17.72 -3.59
N ILE A 188 15.50 -18.54 -4.29
CA ILE A 188 15.62 -19.97 -3.92
C ILE A 188 16.20 -20.19 -2.52
N LYS A 189 16.93 -19.20 -1.97
CA LYS A 189 17.57 -19.24 -0.64
C LYS A 189 16.70 -18.58 0.44
N ASP A 190 15.66 -17.85 0.06
CA ASP A 190 14.78 -17.16 1.00
C ASP A 190 13.89 -18.16 1.76
N SER A 191 13.81 -17.98 3.08
CA SER A 191 13.04 -18.85 3.97
C SER A 191 11.56 -18.96 3.59
N TYR A 192 10.96 -17.91 3.03
CA TYR A 192 9.56 -17.94 2.61
C TYR A 192 9.35 -18.82 1.39
N PHE A 193 10.21 -18.72 0.37
CA PHE A 193 10.07 -19.56 -0.83
C PHE A 193 10.43 -21.02 -0.53
N ILE A 194 11.32 -21.27 0.43
CA ILE A 194 11.60 -22.63 0.94
C ILE A 194 10.37 -23.20 1.66
N THR A 195 9.80 -22.47 2.61
CA THR A 195 8.67 -22.95 3.44
C THR A 195 7.38 -23.13 2.64
N THR A 196 7.16 -22.31 1.62
CA THR A 196 6.01 -22.45 0.70
C THR A 196 6.19 -23.53 -0.37
N GLY A 197 7.36 -24.17 -0.45
CA GLY A 197 7.69 -25.18 -1.46
C GLY A 197 8.05 -24.63 -2.84
N LYS A 198 7.96 -23.31 -3.04
CA LYS A 198 8.23 -22.61 -4.30
C LYS A 198 9.70 -22.64 -4.72
N SER A 199 10.62 -22.80 -3.76
CA SER A 199 12.06 -22.92 -4.05
C SER A 199 12.36 -24.03 -5.07
N ARG A 200 11.57 -25.12 -5.13
CA ARG A 200 11.73 -26.14 -6.18
C ARG A 200 11.32 -25.62 -7.56
N GLU A 201 10.13 -25.03 -7.68
CA GLU A 201 9.63 -24.50 -8.96
C GLU A 201 10.56 -23.40 -9.51
N LEU A 202 11.11 -22.57 -8.62
CA LEU A 202 12.09 -21.55 -8.97
C LEU A 202 13.39 -22.17 -9.50
N LYS A 203 13.88 -23.25 -8.89
CA LYS A 203 15.05 -23.98 -9.39
C LYS A 203 14.78 -24.59 -10.76
N ASP A 204 13.63 -25.23 -10.94
CA ASP A 204 13.24 -25.81 -12.22
C ASP A 204 13.20 -24.73 -13.32
N TYR A 205 12.68 -23.53 -13.01
CA TYR A 205 12.71 -22.39 -13.93
C TYR A 205 14.15 -21.92 -14.25
N LEU A 206 15.02 -21.82 -13.24
CA LEU A 206 16.41 -21.40 -13.42
C LEU A 206 17.26 -22.45 -14.13
N GLU A 207 16.83 -23.70 -14.22
CA GLU A 207 17.50 -24.73 -15.03
C GLU A 207 17.14 -24.65 -16.51
N LEU A 208 16.06 -23.94 -16.88
CA LEU A 208 15.66 -23.73 -18.27
C LEU A 208 16.69 -22.89 -19.04
N SER A 209 16.83 -23.19 -20.32
CA SER A 209 17.62 -22.36 -21.24
C SER A 209 17.02 -20.96 -21.38
N MET A 210 17.85 -19.97 -21.73
CA MET A 210 17.40 -18.60 -21.99
C MET A 210 16.27 -18.52 -23.04
N VAL A 211 16.32 -19.39 -24.05
CA VAL A 211 15.30 -19.45 -25.10
C VAL A 211 13.96 -19.92 -24.53
N GLU A 212 13.96 -20.91 -23.64
CA GLU A 212 12.75 -21.40 -22.99
C GLU A 212 12.16 -20.37 -22.04
N ARG A 213 13.01 -19.69 -21.25
CA ARG A 213 12.56 -18.60 -20.36
C ARG A 213 11.94 -17.44 -21.13
N HIS A 214 12.54 -17.04 -22.26
CA HIS A 214 11.96 -16.03 -23.14
C HIS A 214 10.59 -16.47 -23.70
N ARG A 215 10.46 -17.73 -24.15
CA ARG A 215 9.16 -18.27 -24.59
C ARG A 215 8.12 -18.25 -23.48
N LEU A 216 8.50 -18.59 -22.24
CA LEU A 216 7.60 -18.51 -21.10
C LEU A 216 7.16 -17.06 -20.82
N ARG A 217 8.09 -16.10 -20.90
CA ARG A 217 7.77 -14.67 -20.72
C ARG A 217 6.82 -14.14 -21.79
N ASP A 218 7.03 -14.52 -23.04
CA ASP A 218 6.38 -13.91 -24.19
C ASP A 218 5.08 -14.63 -24.63
N THR A 219 4.78 -15.81 -24.07
CA THR A 219 3.54 -16.55 -24.36
C THR A 219 2.30 -15.83 -23.80
N GLU A 220 1.18 -15.88 -24.51
CA GLU A 220 -0.07 -15.23 -24.07
C GLU A 220 -0.80 -16.00 -22.96
N GLU A 221 -0.54 -17.31 -22.82
CA GLU A 221 -1.15 -18.11 -21.77
C GLU A 221 -0.52 -17.79 -20.41
N ALA A 222 -1.36 -17.49 -19.41
CA ALA A 222 -0.93 -17.46 -18.02
C ALA A 222 -0.22 -18.78 -17.68
N PRO A 223 0.79 -18.78 -16.77
CA PRO A 223 1.23 -20.03 -16.17
C PRO A 223 0.03 -20.62 -15.41
N THR A 224 -0.73 -21.46 -16.10
CA THR A 224 -1.81 -22.21 -15.46
C THR A 224 -1.11 -23.16 -14.52
N ARG A 225 -1.40 -23.01 -13.21
CA ARG A 225 -1.10 -24.05 -12.23
C ARG A 225 -1.78 -25.33 -12.71
N ARG A 226 -1.11 -26.12 -13.54
CA ARG A 226 -1.46 -27.54 -13.69
C ARG A 226 -1.11 -28.16 -12.36
N ARG A 227 -2.13 -28.22 -11.49
CA ARG A 227 -2.17 -29.03 -10.28
C ARG A 227 -1.67 -30.44 -10.63
N ALA A 228 -0.40 -30.71 -10.40
CA ALA A 228 0.05 -32.06 -10.12
C ALA A 228 -0.51 -32.42 -8.74
N GLY A 229 -1.69 -33.03 -8.76
CA GLY A 229 -2.33 -33.79 -7.67
C GLY A 229 -2.08 -33.35 -6.23
N ARG A 230 -2.93 -32.47 -5.71
CA ARG A 230 -3.50 -32.54 -4.35
C ARG A 230 -4.77 -31.70 -4.29
N ARG A 231 -5.91 -32.37 -4.17
CA ARG A 231 -7.23 -31.75 -3.96
C ARG A 231 -7.26 -31.23 -2.51
N HIS A 232 -7.27 -29.92 -2.32
CA HIS A 232 -7.85 -29.34 -1.11
C HIS A 232 -9.32 -29.01 -1.37
N PRO A 233 -10.23 -29.32 -0.44
CA PRO A 233 -11.64 -29.01 -0.60
C PRO A 233 -11.87 -27.48 -0.56
N PRO A 234 -12.94 -26.98 -1.18
CA PRO A 234 -13.21 -25.55 -1.26
C PRO A 234 -13.61 -25.03 0.13
N ILE A 235 -12.88 -24.05 0.63
CA ILE A 235 -13.33 -23.25 1.78
C ILE A 235 -14.35 -22.27 1.21
N GLN A 236 -15.59 -22.39 1.68
CA GLN A 236 -16.67 -21.46 1.37
C GLN A 236 -16.28 -20.06 1.83
N ASN A 237 -16.55 -19.07 0.97
CA ASN A 237 -16.35 -17.66 1.26
C ASN A 237 -17.28 -17.22 2.41
N ASP A 238 -16.69 -16.92 3.55
CA ASP A 238 -17.26 -15.97 4.51
C ASP A 238 -16.22 -14.89 4.78
N LEU A 239 -16.68 -13.64 4.65
CA LEU A 239 -15.94 -12.41 4.95
C LEU A 239 -15.35 -12.44 6.37
N VAL A 240 -14.08 -12.80 6.56
CA VAL A 240 -13.32 -12.47 7.77
C VAL A 240 -11.82 -12.34 7.48
N THR A 241 -11.31 -11.12 7.67
CA THR A 241 -10.07 -10.71 8.35
C THR A 241 -8.85 -11.65 8.35
N VAL A 242 -7.72 -11.12 7.90
CA VAL A 242 -6.37 -11.74 7.94
C VAL A 242 -6.02 -12.23 9.37
N PRO A 243 -5.42 -13.41 9.56
CA PRO A 243 -5.17 -13.97 10.89
C PRO A 243 -4.07 -13.19 11.63
N THR A 244 -4.42 -12.59 12.77
CA THR A 244 -3.46 -11.98 13.69
C THR A 244 -2.69 -13.08 14.43
N ILE A 245 -1.36 -13.10 14.30
CA ILE A 245 -0.48 -13.91 15.15
C ILE A 245 -0.53 -13.31 16.56
N ARG A 246 -1.21 -14.01 17.48
CA ARG A 246 -1.31 -13.61 18.90
C ARG A 246 -0.03 -14.05 19.61
N THR A 247 0.86 -13.11 19.89
CA THR A 247 2.00 -13.29 20.78
C THR A 247 1.50 -13.67 22.18
N GLN A 248 1.85 -14.88 22.62
CA GLN A 248 1.63 -15.32 24.00
C GLN A 248 2.62 -14.58 24.91
N GLN A 249 2.10 -13.66 25.73
CA GLN A 249 2.79 -13.23 26.94
C GLN A 249 2.57 -14.28 28.02
N THR A 250 3.68 -14.84 28.50
CA THR A 250 3.79 -15.65 29.70
C THR A 250 3.51 -14.79 30.93
N THR A 251 2.41 -15.06 31.63
CA THR A 251 2.31 -14.78 33.06
C THR A 251 1.73 -16.00 33.76
N SER A 252 2.57 -16.59 34.60
CA SER A 252 2.21 -17.54 35.65
C SER A 252 1.12 -16.96 36.55
N TYR A 253 0.10 -17.74 36.91
CA TYR A 253 -0.27 -18.05 38.31
C TYR A 253 -1.58 -18.86 38.38
N SER A 254 -1.44 -20.06 38.97
CA SER A 254 -2.40 -20.94 39.69
C SER A 254 -3.92 -20.67 39.66
N HIS A 255 -4.65 -21.70 39.21
CA HIS A 255 -6.05 -22.03 39.54
C HIS A 255 -6.21 -22.45 41.02
N PRO A 256 -7.41 -22.33 41.64
CA PRO A 256 -8.50 -23.30 41.43
C PRO A 256 -9.92 -22.72 41.27
N ASN A 257 -10.70 -23.42 40.46
CA ASN A 257 -12.17 -23.34 40.32
C ASN A 257 -12.85 -23.97 41.55
N PRO A 258 -14.14 -23.71 41.87
CA PRO A 258 -15.19 -24.47 41.20
C PRO A 258 -16.59 -23.82 41.02
N MET A 259 -17.27 -24.29 39.96
CA MET A 259 -18.70 -24.64 39.85
C MET A 259 -19.83 -23.58 39.91
N LYS A 260 -20.48 -23.44 38.75
CA LYS A 260 -21.93 -23.57 38.41
C LYS A 260 -23.01 -23.16 39.43
N VAL A 261 -24.01 -22.40 38.93
CA VAL A 261 -25.49 -22.58 38.94
C VAL A 261 -26.12 -21.18 38.75
N SER A 262 -26.65 -20.82 37.56
CA SER A 262 -28.05 -20.89 37.08
C SER A 262 -29.08 -19.98 37.77
N GLN A 263 -29.97 -19.41 36.94
CA GLN A 263 -31.26 -18.70 37.20
C GLN A 263 -31.16 -17.22 37.62
N GLN A 264 -31.58 -16.24 36.80
CA GLN A 264 -32.92 -15.85 36.29
C GLN A 264 -33.52 -14.66 37.06
N SER A 265 -34.05 -13.72 36.27
CA SER A 265 -35.23 -12.88 36.53
C SER A 265 -35.06 -11.45 37.09
N MET A 266 -35.61 -10.56 36.25
CA MET A 266 -36.23 -9.24 36.48
C MET A 266 -36.76 -8.96 37.89
N PHE A 267 -36.61 -7.73 38.39
CA PHE A 267 -37.70 -6.76 38.59
C PHE A 267 -37.18 -5.42 39.16
N LYS A 268 -37.93 -4.36 38.86
CA LYS A 268 -37.73 -2.94 39.19
C LYS A 268 -38.11 -2.59 40.65
N SER A 269 -37.48 -1.51 41.13
CA SER A 269 -38.01 -0.37 41.94
C SER A 269 -38.60 -0.60 43.34
N THR A 270 -38.06 0.11 44.35
CA THR A 270 -38.66 1.30 45.01
C THR A 270 -37.78 1.83 46.18
N SER A 271 -37.79 3.16 46.36
CA SER A 271 -37.10 4.00 47.38
C SER A 271 -37.79 3.95 48.78
N PRO A 272 -37.71 4.96 49.69
CA PRO A 272 -36.64 5.87 50.20
C PRO A 272 -36.60 6.02 51.76
N HIS A 273 -35.53 6.54 52.36
CA HIS A 273 -35.48 7.45 53.57
C HIS A 273 -34.02 7.59 54.06
N LYS A 274 -33.38 8.77 54.22
CA LYS A 274 -33.60 10.03 55.00
C LYS A 274 -32.85 10.04 56.36
N GLN A 275 -31.85 10.93 56.48
CA GLN A 275 -31.59 11.97 57.51
C GLN A 275 -30.13 12.46 57.35
N GLU A 276 -29.88 13.74 56.98
CA GLU A 276 -29.68 14.95 57.84
C GLU A 276 -28.46 14.79 58.76
N ASP A 277 -27.47 15.67 58.90
CA ASP A 277 -27.26 17.14 58.86
C ASP A 277 -25.75 17.39 58.56
N GLY A 278 -25.15 18.54 58.28
CA GLY A 278 -25.50 19.97 58.24
C GLY A 278 -24.32 20.75 57.59
N THR A 279 -24.60 21.75 56.74
CA THR A 279 -24.47 23.21 56.98
C THR A 279 -23.06 23.85 56.76
N LYS A 280 -22.95 24.65 55.67
CA LYS A 280 -22.28 25.98 55.44
C LYS A 280 -20.80 26.16 55.84
N GLU A 281 -19.92 26.89 55.14
CA GLU A 281 -19.93 28.16 54.39
C GLU A 281 -18.95 28.06 53.18
N GLN A 282 -19.14 28.61 51.97
CA GLN A 282 -19.29 29.99 51.49
C GLN A 282 -18.08 30.94 51.65
N SER A 283 -17.36 31.19 50.55
CA SER A 283 -16.79 32.49 50.07
C SER A 283 -15.95 32.16 48.82
N GLN A 284 -16.23 32.53 47.55
CA GLN A 284 -16.61 33.75 46.84
C GLN A 284 -15.60 34.92 46.88
N LEU A 285 -15.15 35.28 45.66
CA LEU A 285 -14.70 36.59 45.11
C LEU A 285 -13.27 37.03 45.50
N SER A 286 -12.41 37.58 44.62
CA SER A 286 -12.57 38.57 43.52
C SER A 286 -11.26 38.62 42.68
N VAL A 287 -11.30 38.65 41.34
CA VAL A 287 -11.18 39.79 40.38
C VAL A 287 -10.23 40.94 40.80
N SER A 288 -9.16 41.17 40.02
CA SER A 288 -8.85 42.47 39.38
C SER A 288 -7.53 42.48 38.58
N SER A 289 -7.62 42.84 37.29
CA SER A 289 -6.64 43.68 36.57
C SER A 289 -7.03 45.16 36.81
N PRO A 290 -6.33 46.25 36.36
CA PRO A 290 -5.26 46.35 35.34
C PRO A 290 -4.16 47.45 35.57
N LYS A 291 -3.32 47.63 34.54
CA LYS A 291 -2.71 48.87 33.95
C LYS A 291 -1.18 49.04 33.99
N ALA A 292 -0.64 49.04 32.76
CA ALA A 292 0.22 50.03 32.09
C ALA A 292 1.42 50.65 32.82
N SER A 293 2.61 50.43 32.25
CA SER A 293 3.47 51.46 31.66
C SER A 293 4.32 50.82 30.57
#